data_AF-A0A359EUP0-F1
#
_entry.id   AF-A0A359EUP0-F1
#
_cell.length_a   1.000
_cell.length_b   1.000
_cell.length_c   1.000
_cell.angle_alpha   90.00
_cell.angle_beta   90.00
_cell.angle_gamma   90.00
#
_symmetry.space_group_name_H-M   'P 1'
#
loop_
_entity.id
_entity.type
_entity.pdbx_description
1 polymer ?
#
loop_
_entity_poly.entity_id
_entity_poly.type
_entity_poly.pdbx_seq_one_letter_code
_entity_poly.pdbx_strand_id
1 'polypeptide(L)'
;PIGIFKDTKNPEAAKALVDWWLSPEGQKAVTAGWMHSVRGDVNPPNGAGIKLADLNKNAIKIDWEKLAFEEGKIKEAFRTNVME
;
A
#
# COMPACT_ATOMS: atom_id res chain seq x y z
N PRO A 1 3.66 1.51 -2.07
CA PRO A 1 4.02 2.73 -2.85
C PRO A 1 4.49 2.37 -4.26
N ILE A 2 3.98 3.05 -5.28
CA ILE A 2 4.48 2.94 -6.66
C ILE A 2 5.37 4.15 -6.90
N GLY A 3 6.62 3.93 -7.30
CA GLY A 3 7.58 4.98 -7.59
C GLY A 3 8.08 4.88 -9.03
N ILE A 4 8.31 6.02 -9.66
CA ILE A 4 8.98 6.10 -10.96
C ILE A 4 10.45 6.37 -10.72
N PHE A 5 11.32 5.48 -11.19
CA PHE A 5 12.76 5.68 -11.09
C PHE A 5 13.19 6.89 -11.92
N LYS A 6 14.02 7.76 -11.32
CA LYS A 6 14.55 8.96 -11.97
C LYS A 6 15.26 8.65 -13.29
N ASP A 7 15.98 7.53 -13.36
CA ASP A 7 16.82 7.16 -14.51
C ASP A 7 16.10 6.27 -15.54
N THR A 8 14.77 6.14 -15.43
CA THR A 8 13.97 5.38 -16.39
C THR A 8 14.19 5.88 -17.82
N LYS A 9 14.27 4.95 -18.78
CA LYS A 9 14.35 5.28 -20.20
C LYS A 9 12.98 5.61 -20.82
N ASN A 10 11.90 5.36 -20.08
CA ASN A 10 10.52 5.55 -20.54
C ASN A 10 9.67 6.29 -19.49
N PRO A 11 9.92 7.58 -19.22
CA PRO A 11 9.24 8.33 -18.16
C PRO A 11 7.74 8.46 -18.42
N GLU A 12 7.34 8.74 -19.66
CA GLU A 12 5.92 8.90 -20.02
C GLU A 12 5.14 7.59 -19.88
N ALA A 13 5.71 6.47 -20.32
CA ALA A 13 5.07 5.16 -20.17
C ALA A 13 4.98 4.74 -18.70
N ALA A 14 6.03 4.99 -17.92
CA ALA A 14 5.99 4.75 -16.47
C ALA A 14 4.91 5.61 -15.79
N LYS A 15 4.81 6.88 -16.17
CA LYS A 15 3.76 7.78 -15.67
C LYS A 15 2.38 7.28 -16.05
N ALA A 16 2.15 6.92 -17.31
CA ALA A 16 0.86 6.41 -17.78
C ALA A 16 0.43 5.15 -17.01
N LEU A 17 1.37 4.26 -16.68
CA LEU A 17 1.09 3.08 -15.86
C LEU A 17 0.69 3.46 -14.42
N VAL A 18 1.41 4.39 -13.78
CA VAL A 18 1.06 4.87 -12.44
C VAL A 18 -0.30 5.56 -12.45
N ASP A 19 -0.56 6.43 -13.43
CA ASP A 19 -1.83 7.13 -13.60
C ASP A 19 -2.97 6.11 -13.77
N TRP A 20 -2.77 5.06 -14.57
CA TRP A 20 -3.77 4.00 -14.74
C TRP A 20 -4.04 3.26 -13.42
N TRP A 21 -3.00 2.89 -12.66
CA TRP A 21 -3.19 2.26 -11.34
C TRP A 21 -3.97 3.14 -10.36
N LEU A 22 -3.86 4.47 -10.46
CA LEU A 22 -4.60 5.43 -9.64
C LEU A 22 -5.99 5.78 -10.17
N SER A 23 -6.31 5.35 -11.39
CA SER A 23 -7.62 5.54 -12.01
C SER A 23 -8.69 4.63 -11.37
N PRO A 24 -9.99 4.91 -11.57
CA PRO A 24 -11.06 3.99 -11.14
C PRO A 24 -10.92 2.58 -11.73
N GLU A 25 -10.41 2.44 -12.95
CA GLU A 25 -10.22 1.14 -13.58
C GLU A 25 -9.10 0.34 -12.91
N GLY A 26 -7.92 0.95 -12.73
CA GLY A 26 -6.81 0.31 -12.04
C GLY A 26 -7.16 -0.06 -10.60
N GLN A 27 -7.93 0.78 -9.90
CA GLN A 27 -8.39 0.46 -8.55
C GLN A 27 -9.44 -0.65 -8.49
N LYS A 28 -10.24 -0.86 -9.55
CA LYS A 28 -11.08 -2.07 -9.66
C LYS A 28 -10.23 -3.33 -9.83
N ALA A 29 -9.09 -3.24 -10.52
CA ALA A 29 -8.15 -4.36 -10.59
C ALA A 29 -7.52 -4.67 -9.21
N VAL A 30 -7.21 -3.64 -8.41
CA VAL A 30 -6.76 -3.80 -7.01
C VAL A 30 -7.78 -4.55 -6.17
N THR A 31 -9.06 -4.18 -6.26
CA THR A 31 -10.12 -4.81 -5.45
C THR A 31 -10.51 -6.20 -5.95
N ALA A 32 -10.33 -6.48 -7.25
CA ALA A 32 -10.37 -7.84 -7.79
C ALA A 32 -9.25 -8.72 -7.23
N GLY A 33 -8.08 -8.14 -6.93
CA GLY A 33 -6.98 -8.78 -6.19
C GLY A 33 -7.17 -8.80 -4.66
N TRP A 34 -8.41 -8.63 -4.17
CA TRP A 34 -8.78 -8.65 -2.75
C TRP A 34 -8.13 -7.57 -1.87
N MET A 35 -7.58 -6.50 -2.45
CA MET A 35 -7.01 -5.38 -1.70
C MET A 35 -7.99 -4.20 -1.63
N HIS A 36 -7.93 -3.41 -0.57
CA HIS A 36 -8.74 -2.19 -0.48
C HIS A 36 -8.25 -1.11 -1.45
N SER A 37 -9.18 -0.52 -2.20
CA SER A 37 -8.91 0.66 -3.02
C SER A 37 -8.57 1.87 -2.14
N VAL A 38 -7.59 2.66 -2.59
CA VAL A 38 -7.25 3.95 -1.97
C VAL A 38 -8.24 5.06 -2.34
N ARG A 39 -9.05 4.84 -3.39
CA ARG A 39 -10.12 5.75 -3.78
C ARG A 39 -11.41 5.42 -3.05
N GLY A 40 -12.14 6.46 -2.63
CA GLY A 40 -13.45 6.33 -1.98
C GLY A 40 -14.62 6.05 -2.93
N ASP A 41 -14.42 6.24 -4.24
CA ASP A 41 -15.43 6.02 -5.29
C ASP A 41 -15.39 4.61 -5.91
N VAL A 42 -14.52 3.72 -5.41
CA VAL A 42 -14.42 2.32 -5.82
C VAL A 42 -14.91 1.43 -4.68
N ASN A 43 -15.72 0.43 -5.05
CA ASN A 43 -16.25 -0.53 -4.09
C ASN A 43 -15.13 -1.34 -3.42
N PRO A 44 -15.32 -1.73 -2.14
CA PRO A 44 -14.37 -2.58 -1.44
C PRO A 44 -14.23 -3.96 -2.11
N PRO A 45 -13.15 -4.71 -1.82
CA PRO A 45 -12.95 -6.05 -2.37
C PRO A 45 -14.07 -7.01 -1.93
N ASN A 46 -14.27 -8.08 -2.71
CA ASN A 46 -15.30 -9.08 -2.42
C ASN A 46 -15.10 -9.67 -1.01
N GLY A 47 -16.18 -9.67 -0.22
CA GLY A 47 -16.17 -10.14 1.17
C GLY A 47 -15.75 -9.09 2.21
N ALA A 48 -15.22 -7.94 1.81
CA ALA A 48 -14.96 -6.84 2.74
C ALA A 48 -16.22 -6.00 2.96
N GLY A 49 -16.77 -6.05 4.17
CA GLY A 49 -17.95 -5.26 4.56
C GLY A 49 -17.65 -3.80 4.93
N ILE A 50 -16.39 -3.37 4.87
CA ILE A 50 -15.94 -2.05 5.34
C ILE A 50 -15.03 -1.38 4.30
N LYS A 51 -15.13 -0.05 4.22
CA LYS A 51 -14.31 0.78 3.35
C LYS A 51 -12.96 1.08 4.00
N LEU A 52 -11.96 1.41 3.17
CA LEU A 52 -10.63 1.81 3.65
C LEU A 52 -10.67 3.01 4.61
N ALA A 53 -11.55 3.99 4.34
CA ALA A 53 -11.67 5.17 5.18
C ALA A 53 -12.06 4.84 6.64
N ASP A 54 -12.86 3.79 6.84
CA ASP A 54 -13.25 3.34 8.18
C ASP A 54 -12.14 2.53 8.85
N LEU A 55 -11.42 1.71 8.09
CA LEU A 55 -10.22 1.02 8.57
C LEU A 55 -9.15 2.00 9.05
N ASN A 56 -8.92 3.07 8.31
CA ASN A 56 -7.91 4.08 8.62
C ASN A 56 -8.16 4.81 9.95
N LYS A 57 -9.40 4.84 10.45
CA LYS A 57 -9.70 5.44 11.77
C LYS A 57 -9.02 4.70 12.92
N ASN A 58 -8.81 3.40 12.75
CA ASN A 58 -8.21 2.52 13.76
C ASN A 58 -6.82 2.01 13.35
N ALA A 59 -6.26 2.53 12.25
CA ALA A 59 -4.97 2.08 11.75
C ALA A 59 -3.86 2.42 12.74
N ILE A 60 -2.96 1.45 12.94
CA ILE A 60 -1.73 1.68 13.71
C ILE A 60 -0.92 2.76 13.01
N LYS A 61 -0.50 3.79 13.76
CA LYS A 61 0.38 4.82 13.22
C LYS A 61 1.75 4.21 12.94
N ILE A 62 2.15 4.25 11.68
CA ILE A 62 3.41 3.71 11.23
C ILE A 62 4.51 4.76 11.39
N ASP A 63 5.60 4.40 12.06
CA ASP A 63 6.84 5.16 12.09
C ASP A 63 7.73 4.74 10.91
N TRP A 64 7.68 5.53 9.84
CA TRP A 64 8.37 5.23 8.59
C TRP A 64 9.89 5.39 8.68
N GLU A 65 10.38 6.34 9.48
CA GLU A 65 11.83 6.54 9.68
C GLU A 65 12.41 5.35 10.45
N LYS A 66 11.72 4.92 11.52
CA LYS A 66 12.13 3.74 12.27
C LYS A 66 12.15 2.50 11.39
N LEU A 67 11.13 2.28 10.55
CA LEU A 67 11.12 1.15 9.63
C LEU A 67 12.25 1.21 8.59
N ALA A 68 12.59 2.40 8.10
CA ALA A 68 13.63 2.57 7.09
C ALA A 68 15.06 2.39 7.65
N PHE A 69 15.30 2.83 8.89
CA PHE A 69 16.67 2.92 9.43
C PHE A 69 16.96 1.95 10.59
N GLU A 70 15.93 1.38 11.22
CA GLU A 70 16.09 0.49 12.38
C GLU A 70 15.65 -0.96 12.12
N GLU A 71 15.55 -1.38 10.86
CA GLU A 71 15.08 -2.72 10.45
C GLU A 71 15.69 -3.85 11.29
N GLY A 72 17.01 -3.83 11.51
CA GLY A 72 17.72 -4.84 12.30
C GLY A 72 17.26 -4.93 13.75
N LYS A 73 17.05 -3.78 14.41
CA LYS A 73 16.56 -3.72 15.80
C LYS A 73 15.13 -4.25 15.90
N ILE A 74 14.30 -3.93 14.90
CA ILE A 74 12.89 -4.38 14.85
C ILE A 74 12.83 -5.90 14.70
N LYS A 75 13.63 -6.46 13.78
CA LYS A 75 13.72 -7.92 13.57
C LYS A 75 14.21 -8.64 14.82
N GLU A 76 15.23 -8.10 15.48
CA GLU A 76 15.75 -8.65 16.74
C GLU A 76 14.68 -8.64 17.84
N ALA A 77 14.00 -7.50 18.04
CA ALA A 77 12.92 -7.39 19.00
C ALA A 77 11.78 -8.37 18.72
N PHE A 78 11.46 -8.62 17.44
CA PHE A 78 10.45 -9.63 17.09
C PHE A 78 10.92 -11.04 17.45
N ARG A 79 12.17 -11.41 17.14
CA ARG A 79 12.73 -12.72 17.51
C ARG A 79 12.61 -12.97 19.01
N THR A 80 13.14 -12.07 19.84
CA THR A 80 13.20 -12.27 21.29
C THR A 80 11.83 -12.24 21.97
N ASN A 81 10.87 -11.45 21.48
CA ASN A 81 9.58 -11.30 22.17
C ASN A 81 8.51 -12.30 21.71
N VAL A 82 8.68 -12.93 20.54
CA VAL A 82 7.63 -13.76 19.92
C VAL A 82 8.11 -15.18 19.64
N MET A 83 9.38 -15.37 19.32
CA MET A 83 9.92 -16.68 18.92
C MET A 83 10.71 -17.39 20.03
N GLU A 84 11.21 -16.65 21.00
CA GLU A 84 11.88 -17.14 22.22
C GLU A 84 10.92 -17.03 23.41
#